data_AF-A0A6C0B2E1-F1
#
_entry.id   AF-A0A6C0B2E1-F1
#
_cell.length_a   1.000
_cell.length_b   1.000
_cell.length_c   1.000
_cell.angle_alpha   90.00
_cell.angle_beta   90.00
_cell.angle_gamma   90.00
#
_symmetry.space_group_name_H-M   'P 1'
#
loop_
_entity.id
_entity.type
_entity.pdbx_description
1 polymer ?
#
loop_
_entity_poly.entity_id
_entity_poly.type
_entity_poly.pdbx_seq_one_letter_code
_entity_poly.pdbx_strand_id
1 'polypeptide(L)' 'MAEPGSSDKWRYTLYTTFVLLLLFNPETYKLMNSLLGRFVGPVASKEGCPTMLGFVIHAAVFTLVVRYMMDLRI' A
#
# COMPACT_ATOMS: atom_id res chain seq x y z
N MET A 1 -9.87 26.81 2.15
CA MET A 1 -8.68 25.97 1.84
C MET A 1 -8.22 26.39 0.45
N ALA A 2 -6.94 26.73 0.27
CA ALA A 2 -6.42 27.05 -1.06
C ALA A 2 -6.40 25.79 -1.92
N GLU A 3 -6.76 25.92 -3.20
CA GLU A 3 -6.60 24.85 -4.20
C GLU A 3 -5.12 24.49 -4.32
N PRO A 4 -4.73 23.20 -4.31
CA PRO A 4 -3.35 22.80 -4.53
C PRO A 4 -2.90 23.14 -5.95
N GLY A 5 -1.63 23.53 -6.11
CA GLY A 5 -1.04 23.83 -7.41
C GLY A 5 -0.93 22.59 -8.30
N SER A 6 -0.78 22.78 -9.62
CA SER A 6 -0.57 21.68 -10.56
C SER A 6 0.62 20.79 -10.18
N SER A 7 1.73 21.40 -9.74
CA SER A 7 2.92 20.70 -9.30
C SER A 7 2.67 19.83 -8.06
N ASP A 8 1.86 20.29 -7.11
CA ASP A 8 1.50 19.53 -5.92
C ASP A 8 0.63 18.31 -6.29
N LYS A 9 -0.34 18.52 -7.19
CA LYS A 9 -1.20 17.44 -7.71
C LYS A 9 -0.35 16.33 -8.33
N TRP A 10 0.58 16.68 -9.24
CA TRP A 10 1.49 15.70 -9.85
C TRP A 10 2.41 15.00 -8.85
N ARG A 11 2.97 15.74 -7.89
CA ARG A 11 3.83 15.18 -6.84
C ARG A 11 3.10 14.10 -6.05
N TYR A 12 1.90 14.41 -5.55
CA TYR A 12 1.09 13.42 -4.83
C TYR A 12 0.65 12.26 -5.72
N THR A 13 0.24 12.50 -6.96
CA THR A 13 -0.12 11.44 -7.90
C THR A 13 1.04 10.47 -8.13
N LEU A 14 2.26 10.98 -8.40
CA LEU A 14 3.42 10.13 -8.63
C LEU A 14 3.83 9.36 -7.37
N TYR A 15 3.90 10.04 -6.23
CA TYR A 15 4.28 9.41 -4.97
C TYR A 15 3.33 8.30 -4.55
N THR A 16 2.02 8.57 -4.57
CA THR A 16 1.01 7.56 -4.24
C THR A 16 1.00 6.40 -5.24
N THR A 17 1.23 6.66 -6.53
CA THR A 17 1.36 5.61 -7.56
C THR A 17 2.56 4.71 -7.30
N PHE A 18 3.73 5.29 -6.97
CA PHE A 18 4.93 4.50 -6.64
C PHE A 18 4.70 3.61 -5.42
N VAL A 19 4.08 4.16 -4.38
CA VAL A 19 3.74 3.41 -3.16
C VAL A 19 2.76 2.28 -3.47
N LEU A 20 1.77 2.51 -4.32
CA LEU A 20 0.84 1.48 -4.77
C LEU A 20 1.57 0.35 -5.50
N LEU A 21 2.43 0.67 -6.47
CA LEU A 21 3.19 -0.33 -7.22
C LEU A 21 4.10 -1.16 -6.30
N LEU A 22 4.69 -0.53 -5.29
CA LEU A 22 5.55 -1.20 -4.33
C LEU A 22 4.74 -2.11 -3.40
N LEU A 23 3.57 -1.69 -2.92
CA LEU A 23 2.75 -2.49 -2.00
C LEU A 23 1.97 -3.60 -2.72
N PHE A 24 1.41 -3.33 -3.89
CA PHE A 24 0.52 -4.26 -4.60
C PHE A 24 1.25 -5.22 -5.55
N ASN A 25 2.57 -5.41 -5.40
CA ASN A 25 3.29 -6.44 -6.15
C ASN A 25 3.17 -7.83 -5.47
N PRO A 26 3.32 -8.94 -6.23
CA PRO A 26 3.19 -10.29 -5.69
C PRO A 26 4.19 -10.63 -4.57
N GLU A 27 5.38 -10.04 -4.58
CA GLU A 27 6.42 -10.29 -3.59
C GLU A 27 6.10 -9.63 -2.23
N THR A 28 5.50 -8.43 -2.21
CA THR A 28 4.99 -7.83 -0.97
C THR A 28 3.84 -8.62 -0.37
N TYR A 29 2.96 -9.18 -1.21
CA TYR A 29 1.91 -10.10 -0.73
C TYR A 29 2.51 -11.35 -0.08
N LYS A 30 3.54 -11.95 -0.68
CA LYS A 30 4.28 -13.08 -0.08
C LYS A 30 4.97 -12.70 1.22
N LEU A 31 5.60 -11.52 1.27
CA LEU A 31 6.25 -11.00 2.48
C LEU A 31 5.23 -10.84 3.61
N MET A 32 4.11 -10.19 3.34
CA MET A 32 3.06 -9.97 4.35
C MET A 32 2.43 -11.29 4.80
N ASN A 33 2.28 -12.26 3.90
CA ASN A 33 1.87 -13.61 4.25
C ASN A 33 2.90 -14.33 5.14
N SER A 34 4.20 -14.11 4.93
CA SER A 34 5.24 -14.67 5.81
C SER A 34 5.26 -14.01 7.19
N LEU A 35 4.95 -12.71 7.29
CA LEU A 35 4.96 -11.97 8.54
C LEU A 35 3.69 -12.20 9.36
N LEU A 36 2.52 -12.04 8.72
CA LEU A 36 1.22 -12.03 9.38
C LEU A 36 0.43 -13.31 9.17
N GLY A 37 0.77 -14.13 8.16
CA GLY A 37 -0.05 -15.29 7.77
C GLY A 37 -0.20 -16.35 8.86
N ARG A 38 0.74 -16.39 9.82
CA ARG A 38 0.63 -17.24 11.02
C ARG A 38 -0.38 -16.73 12.05
N PHE A 39 -0.68 -15.44 12.06
CA PHE A 39 -1.57 -14.79 13.04
C PHE A 39 -2.98 -14.56 12.51
N VAL A 40 -3.11 -14.16 11.24
CA VAL A 40 -4.40 -13.78 10.64
C VAL A 40 -4.93 -14.78 9.60
N GLY A 41 -4.18 -15.85 9.33
CA GLY A 41 -4.47 -16.80 8.25
C GLY A 41 -3.85 -16.38 6.91
N PRO A 42 -4.03 -17.17 5.83
CA PRO A 42 -3.35 -16.95 4.56
C PRO A 42 -3.75 -15.61 3.92
N VAL A 43 -2.75 -14.74 3.75
CA VAL A 43 -2.84 -13.41 3.13
C VAL A 43 -2.56 -13.51 1.62
N ALA A 44 -1.78 -14.50 1.20
CA ALA A 44 -1.45 -14.74 -0.20
C ALA A 44 -1.25 -16.23 -0.50
N SER A 45 -1.46 -16.62 -1.76
CA SER A 45 -1.10 -17.93 -2.28
C SER A 45 0.43 -18.07 -2.44
N LYS A 46 0.90 -19.29 -2.71
CA LYS A 46 2.33 -19.54 -3.01
C LYS A 46 2.83 -18.77 -4.24
N GLU A 47 1.93 -18.44 -5.15
CA GLU A 47 2.22 -17.70 -6.39
C GLU A 47 2.23 -16.18 -6.15
N GLY A 48 1.79 -15.70 -4.97
CA GLY A 48 1.70 -14.28 -4.63
C GLY A 48 0.34 -13.64 -4.95
N CYS A 49 -0.66 -14.44 -5.32
CA CYS A 49 -2.03 -13.94 -5.48
C CYS A 49 -2.65 -13.63 -4.12
N PRO A 50 -3.23 -12.44 -3.91
CA PRO A 50 -3.82 -12.07 -2.64
C PRO A 50 -5.10 -12.87 -2.35
N THR A 51 -5.35 -13.16 -1.08
CA THR A 51 -6.69 -13.50 -0.62
C THR A 51 -7.51 -12.21 -0.44
N MET A 52 -8.84 -12.31 -0.32
CA MET A 52 -9.67 -11.13 -0.02
C MET A 52 -9.22 -10.44 1.27
N LEU A 53 -8.85 -11.22 2.29
CA LEU A 53 -8.27 -10.68 3.53
C LEU A 53 -6.94 -9.97 3.26
N GLY A 54 -6.06 -10.58 2.46
CA GLY A 54 -4.76 -9.99 2.17
C GLY A 54 -4.83 -8.70 1.36
N PHE A 55 -5.77 -8.60 0.43
CA PHE A 55 -6.08 -7.38 -0.29
C PHE A 55 -6.54 -6.26 0.66
N VAL A 56 -7.45 -6.56 1.59
CA VAL A 56 -7.93 -5.58 2.59
C VAL A 56 -6.79 -5.11 3.51
N ILE A 57 -5.93 -6.03 3.96
CA ILE A 57 -4.75 -5.69 4.78
C ILE A 57 -3.81 -4.76 4.00
N HIS A 58 -3.52 -5.06 2.73
CA HIS A 58 -2.67 -4.20 1.91
C HIS A 58 -3.31 -2.83 1.64
N ALA A 59 -4.62 -2.76 1.42
CA ALA A 59 -5.34 -1.50 1.27
C ALA A 59 -5.27 -0.65 2.56
N ALA A 60 -5.38 -1.27 3.74
CA ALA A 60 -5.22 -0.59 5.01
C ALA A 60 -3.80 -0.04 5.18
N VAL A 61 -2.77 -0.87 4.91
CA VAL A 61 -1.36 -0.44 4.97
C VAL A 61 -1.08 0.68 3.98
N PHE A 62 -1.55 0.57 2.74
CA PHE A 62 -1.44 1.62 1.73
C PHE A 62 -2.05 2.94 2.21
N THR A 63 -3.25 2.88 2.79
CA THR A 63 -3.94 4.06 3.32
C THR A 63 -3.13 4.72 4.44
N LEU A 64 -2.57 3.93 5.36
CA LEU A 64 -1.75 4.44 6.45
C LEU A 64 -0.45 5.07 5.94
N VAL A 65 0.23 4.44 4.98
CA VAL A 65 1.45 4.98 4.38
C VAL A 65 1.17 6.31 3.68
N VAL A 66 0.13 6.37 2.84
CA VAL A 66 -0.24 7.61 2.14
C VAL A 66 -0.62 8.72 3.12
N ARG A 67 -1.39 8.40 4.16
CA ARG A 67 -1.77 9.38 5.20
C ARG A 67 -0.53 9.90 5.92
N TYR A 68 0.40 9.01 6.27
CA TYR A 68 1.65 9.37 6.95
C TYR A 68 2.56 10.22 6.06
N MET A 69 2.63 9.93 4.76
CA MET A 69 3.38 10.75 3.80
C MET A 69 2.84 12.17 3.67
N MET A 70 1.56 12.41 3.96
CA MET A 70 1.00 13.77 3.99
C MET A 70 1.30 14.51 5.30
N ASP A 71 1.51 13.78 6.40
CA ASP A 71 1.89 14.36 7.69
C ASP A 71 3.39 14.63 7.77
N LEU A 72 4.19 13.74 7.20
CA LEU A 72 5.58 14.02 6.90
C LEU A 72 5.58 15.11 5.82
N ARG A 73 6.30 16.22 6.04
CA ARG A 73 6.35 17.33 5.09
C ARG A 73 7.24 17.02 3.87
N ILE A 74 7.00 15.86 3.24
CA ILE A 74 7.66 15.32 2.04
C ILE A 74 6.81 15.50 0.81
#